data_AF-A0A9X3EVA5-F1
#
_entry.id   AF-A0A9X3EVA5-F1
#
_cell.length_a   1.000
_cell.length_b   1.000
_cell.length_c   1.000
_cell.angle_alpha   90.00
_cell.angle_beta   90.00
_cell.angle_gamma   90.00
#
_symmetry.space_group_name_H-M   'P 1'
#
loop_
_entity.id
_entity.type
_entity.pdbx_description
1 polymer ?
#
loop_
_entity_poly.entity_id
_entity_poly.type
_entity_poly.pdbx_seq_one_letter_code
_entity_poly.pdbx_strand_id
1 'polypeptide(L)'
;MQLQRQSGLRGGDELRDFVVACEWEPCDPEMWWAVDDEPALECAIQALRDRRPGRIAWTVIFGFDAGTAEEVILDLRDDGTAVYRPTYPRRCRRGPGTHLTLADASYFEGCLAEPDALARFTCLNEGFVETLAVCGEEEAIECEPDPEVFPE
;
A
#
# COMPACT_ATOMS: atom_id res chain seq x y z
N MET A 1 20.79 -31.88 4.07
CA MET A 1 20.13 -31.58 5.35
C MET A 1 19.15 -30.43 5.07
N GLN A 2 17.89 -30.77 4.77
CA GLN A 2 16.85 -29.81 4.43
C GLN A 2 16.11 -29.45 5.72
N LEU A 3 16.05 -28.16 6.07
CA LEU A 3 15.22 -27.65 7.15
C LEU A 3 13.91 -27.16 6.54
N GLN A 4 12.90 -28.03 6.59
CA GLN A 4 11.51 -27.64 6.46
C GLN A 4 11.14 -26.75 7.65
N ARG A 5 10.66 -25.54 7.41
CA ARG A 5 9.82 -24.81 8.37
C ARG A 5 8.38 -24.88 7.89
N GLN A 6 7.64 -25.81 8.48
CA GLN A 6 6.19 -25.77 8.52
C GLN A 6 5.80 -24.66 9.52
N SER A 7 5.10 -23.65 9.04
CA SER A 7 4.30 -22.76 9.89
C SER A 7 2.86 -22.90 9.43
N GLY A 8 2.08 -23.71 10.17
CA GLY A 8 0.64 -23.67 10.07
C GLY A 8 0.12 -22.46 10.84
N LEU A 9 -0.75 -21.67 10.22
CA LEU A 9 -1.62 -20.72 10.91
C LEU A 9 -3.05 -20.85 10.37
N ARG A 10 -3.97 -20.66 11.32
CA ARG A 10 -5.40 -20.96 11.29
C ARG A 10 -6.14 -19.95 10.42
N GLY A 11 -7.29 -20.37 9.88
CA GLY A 11 -8.15 -19.56 9.04
C GLY A 11 -8.62 -18.25 9.67
N GLY A 12 -8.62 -17.23 8.82
CA GLY A 12 -9.03 -15.84 9.00
C GLY A 12 -8.30 -15.09 7.87
N ASP A 13 -9.03 -14.43 6.96
CA ASP A 13 -8.46 -13.66 5.83
C ASP A 13 -7.39 -12.67 6.31
N GLU A 14 -6.13 -13.10 6.36
CA GLU A 14 -4.97 -12.22 6.52
C GLU A 14 -4.80 -11.49 5.19
N LEU A 15 -5.20 -10.21 5.16
CA LEU A 15 -4.92 -9.31 4.05
C LEU A 15 -3.39 -9.17 3.91
N ARG A 16 -2.90 -9.32 2.68
CA ARG A 16 -1.47 -9.39 2.34
C ARG A 16 -0.97 -8.03 1.88
N ASP A 17 0.23 -7.67 2.34
CA ASP A 17 0.97 -6.52 1.82
C ASP A 17 1.57 -6.87 0.45
N PHE A 18 1.76 -5.86 -0.40
CA PHE A 18 2.52 -5.99 -1.66
C PHE A 18 3.47 -4.80 -1.85
N VAL A 19 4.51 -4.97 -2.64
CA VAL A 19 5.49 -3.94 -2.97
C VAL A 19 5.41 -3.60 -4.45
N VAL A 20 5.49 -2.31 -4.73
CA VAL A 20 5.68 -1.77 -6.05
C VAL A 20 7.10 -1.23 -6.12
N ALA A 21 7.96 -1.91 -6.88
CA ALA A 21 9.40 -1.66 -6.91
C ALA A 21 9.96 -1.64 -8.33
N CYS A 22 11.13 -1.01 -8.49
CA CYS A 22 11.95 -1.13 -9.68
C CYS A 22 12.90 -2.32 -9.50
N GLU A 23 12.55 -3.47 -10.07
CA GLU A 23 13.36 -4.69 -9.95
C GLU A 23 13.88 -5.14 -11.32
N TRP A 24 15.12 -4.73 -11.64
CA TRP A 24 16.19 -5.49 -12.34
C TRP A 24 16.97 -4.70 -13.42
N GLU A 25 18.30 -4.77 -13.33
CA GLU A 25 19.22 -4.43 -14.42
C GLU A 25 19.33 -5.56 -15.48
N PRO A 26 19.62 -5.23 -16.76
CA PRO A 26 19.91 -3.90 -17.29
C PRO A 26 18.61 -3.15 -17.58
N CYS A 27 18.37 -2.07 -16.84
CA CYS A 27 17.10 -1.35 -16.88
C CYS A 27 16.92 -0.70 -18.24
N ASP A 28 15.85 -1.07 -18.94
CA ASP A 28 15.34 -0.27 -20.03
C ASP A 28 14.87 1.07 -19.44
N PRO A 29 15.36 2.23 -19.91
CA PRO A 29 14.90 3.55 -19.47
C PRO A 29 13.40 3.80 -19.72
N GLU A 30 12.66 2.87 -20.33
CA GLU A 30 11.24 3.01 -20.63
C GLU A 30 10.30 2.16 -19.75
N MET A 31 10.80 1.26 -18.87
CA MET A 31 9.95 0.44 -17.97
C MET A 31 10.47 0.43 -16.52
N TRP A 32 9.88 1.25 -15.64
CA TRP A 32 10.46 1.58 -14.31
C TRP A 32 9.64 1.15 -13.08
N TRP A 33 8.64 0.29 -13.22
CA TRP A 33 7.82 -0.15 -12.09
C TRP A 33 7.32 -1.58 -12.29
N ALA A 34 7.40 -2.39 -11.25
CA ALA A 34 6.86 -3.74 -11.19
C ALA A 34 6.09 -3.93 -9.87
N VAL A 35 5.10 -4.82 -9.89
CA VAL A 35 4.38 -5.27 -8.70
C VAL A 35 4.94 -6.65 -8.33
N ASP A 36 5.39 -6.82 -7.08
CA ASP A 36 6.07 -8.05 -6.64
C ASP A 36 5.10 -9.20 -6.29
N ASP A 37 3.86 -8.88 -5.89
CA ASP A 37 2.80 -9.84 -5.52
C ASP A 37 1.48 -9.45 -6.19
N GLU A 38 1.31 -9.90 -7.44
CA GLU A 38 0.05 -9.69 -8.18
C GLU A 38 -1.19 -10.30 -7.50
N PRO A 39 -1.14 -11.51 -6.90
CA PRO A 39 -2.27 -12.04 -6.13
C PRO A 39 -2.68 -11.17 -4.94
N ALA A 40 -1.72 -10.57 -4.23
CA ALA A 40 -2.02 -9.63 -3.14
C ALA A 40 -2.65 -8.34 -3.67
N LEU A 41 -2.16 -7.80 -4.79
CA LEU A 41 -2.78 -6.66 -5.48
C LEU A 41 -4.23 -6.99 -5.89
N GLU A 42 -4.47 -8.15 -6.50
CA GLU A 42 -5.82 -8.56 -6.89
C GLU A 42 -6.75 -8.68 -5.66
N CYS A 43 -6.25 -9.28 -4.57
CA CYS A 43 -6.98 -9.38 -3.31
C CYS A 43 -7.35 -8.00 -2.74
N ALA A 44 -6.42 -7.04 -2.79
CA ALA A 44 -6.64 -5.66 -2.37
C ALA A 44 -7.73 -4.98 -3.19
N ILE A 45 -7.66 -5.07 -4.53
CA ILE A 45 -8.70 -4.48 -5.42
C ILE A 45 -10.07 -5.14 -5.17
N GLN A 46 -10.12 -6.47 -4.99
CA GLN A 46 -11.36 -7.16 -4.63
C GLN A 46 -11.92 -6.70 -3.29
N ALA A 47 -11.07 -6.47 -2.28
CA ALA A 47 -11.50 -5.93 -0.99
C ALA A 47 -12.12 -4.53 -1.13
N LEU A 48 -11.54 -3.67 -1.97
CA LEU A 48 -12.09 -2.33 -2.26
C LEU A 48 -13.43 -2.41 -2.99
N ARG A 49 -13.54 -3.27 -4.02
CA ARG A 49 -14.79 -3.52 -4.76
C ARG A 49 -15.91 -3.96 -3.83
N ASP A 50 -15.61 -4.94 -2.97
CA ASP A 50 -16.58 -5.57 -2.07
C ASP A 50 -16.82 -4.76 -0.79
N ARG A 51 -16.16 -3.61 -0.64
CA ARG A 51 -16.18 -2.76 0.56
C ARG A 51 -15.86 -3.56 1.83
N ARG A 52 -14.95 -4.54 1.73
CA ARG A 52 -14.58 -5.41 2.85
C ARG A 52 -13.72 -4.63 3.85
N PRO A 53 -14.18 -4.40 5.09
CA PRO A 53 -13.42 -3.71 6.11
C PRO A 53 -12.08 -4.40 6.37
N GLY A 54 -11.02 -3.63 6.60
CA GLY A 54 -9.69 -4.19 6.80
C GLY A 54 -8.58 -3.18 6.51
N ARG A 55 -7.35 -3.71 6.44
CA ARG A 55 -6.16 -2.93 6.12
C ARG A 55 -5.55 -3.44 4.83
N ILE A 56 -5.24 -2.53 3.93
CA ILE A 56 -4.42 -2.77 2.74
C ILE A 56 -3.16 -1.93 2.94
N ALA A 57 -1.99 -2.52 2.72
CA ALA A 57 -0.74 -1.78 2.72
C ALA A 57 0.09 -2.12 1.49
N TRP A 58 0.79 -1.12 0.98
CA TRP A 58 1.77 -1.31 -0.06
C TRP A 58 2.98 -0.41 0.12
N THR A 59 4.12 -0.82 -0.40
CA THR A 59 5.33 0.00 -0.39
C THR A 59 5.68 0.42 -1.81
N VAL A 60 5.92 1.71 -2.02
CA VAL A 60 6.41 2.29 -3.27
C VAL A 60 7.89 2.62 -3.09
N ILE A 61 8.75 1.96 -3.86
CA ILE A 61 10.20 2.18 -3.80
C ILE A 61 10.62 3.13 -4.93
N PHE A 62 11.08 4.33 -4.57
CA PHE A 62 11.57 5.32 -5.53
C PHE A 62 13.10 5.21 -5.73
N GLY A 63 13.53 4.60 -6.83
CA GLY A 63 14.95 4.47 -7.18
C GLY A 63 15.64 3.27 -6.51
N PHE A 64 16.97 3.36 -6.34
CA PHE A 64 17.80 2.25 -5.84
C PHE A 64 17.94 2.19 -4.31
N ASP A 65 17.47 3.22 -3.60
CA ASP A 65 17.63 3.32 -2.15
C ASP A 65 16.32 2.99 -1.44
N ALA A 66 16.32 1.96 -0.58
CA ALA A 66 15.17 1.65 0.26
C ALA A 66 14.87 2.75 1.29
N GLY A 67 15.81 3.66 1.54
CA GLY A 67 15.65 4.83 2.41
C GLY A 67 14.62 5.86 1.91
N THR A 68 14.26 5.80 0.63
CA THR A 68 13.22 6.64 0.00
C THR A 68 11.92 5.88 -0.23
N ALA A 69 11.75 4.69 0.33
CA ALA A 69 10.48 3.97 0.22
C ALA A 69 9.36 4.67 1.00
N GLU A 70 8.22 4.85 0.33
CA GLU A 70 6.96 5.27 0.94
C GLU A 70 6.12 4.02 1.21
N GLU A 71 5.81 3.75 2.47
CA GLU A 71 4.81 2.73 2.80
C GLU A 71 3.46 3.42 2.96
N VAL A 72 2.46 2.94 2.24
CA VAL A 72 1.10 3.46 2.28
C VAL A 72 0.22 2.47 3.01
N ILE A 73 -0.51 2.97 4.01
CA ILE A 73 -1.49 2.18 4.76
C ILE A 73 -2.88 2.75 4.46
N LEU A 74 -3.78 1.89 4.02
CA LEU A 74 -5.18 2.19 3.79
C LEU A 74 -6.05 1.35 4.73
N ASP A 75 -6.67 1.98 5.72
CA ASP A 75 -7.65 1.34 6.59
C ASP A 75 -9.06 1.58 6.05
N LEU A 76 -9.75 0.54 5.59
CA LEU A 76 -11.14 0.56 5.13
C LEU A 76 -12.08 0.25 6.30
N ARG A 77 -13.03 1.14 6.57
CA ARG A 77 -13.99 1.05 7.68
C ARG A 77 -15.34 0.48 7.22
N ASP A 78 -16.12 0.01 8.20
CA ASP A 78 -17.48 -0.53 7.99
C ASP A 78 -18.46 0.49 7.36
N ASP A 79 -18.21 1.79 7.54
CA ASP A 79 -19.02 2.87 6.97
C ASP A 79 -18.66 3.21 5.52
N GLY A 80 -17.71 2.47 4.92
CA GLY A 80 -17.24 2.67 3.55
C GLY A 80 -16.26 3.83 3.39
N THR A 81 -15.81 4.46 4.48
CA THR A 81 -14.71 5.43 4.46
C THR A 81 -13.36 4.72 4.50
N ALA A 82 -12.35 5.29 3.84
CA ALA A 82 -10.96 4.86 4.01
C ALA A 82 -10.12 5.94 4.68
N VAL A 83 -9.14 5.51 5.46
CA VAL A 83 -8.09 6.37 5.99
C VAL A 83 -6.78 6.01 5.31
N TYR A 84 -6.26 6.93 4.51
CA TYR A 84 -4.98 6.83 3.84
C TYR A 84 -3.89 7.45 4.70
N ARG A 85 -2.83 6.70 4.97
CA ARG A 85 -1.66 7.18 5.71
C ARG A 85 -0.39 6.90 4.91
N PRO A 86 0.22 7.93 4.31
CA PRO A 86 1.56 7.79 3.77
C PRO A 86 2.55 7.81 4.93
N THR A 87 3.39 6.79 5.00
CA THR A 87 4.51 6.71 5.92
C THR A 87 5.78 6.93 5.13
N TYR A 88 6.20 8.21 5.09
CA TYR A 88 7.45 8.61 4.48
C TYR A 88 8.33 9.41 5.45
N PRO A 89 9.61 9.05 5.58
CA PRO A 89 10.21 7.76 5.19
C PRO A 89 9.56 6.59 5.96
N ARG A 90 9.67 5.34 5.48
CA ARG A 90 9.07 4.13 6.13
C ARG A 90 9.32 3.99 7.65
N ARG A 91 10.35 4.65 8.19
CA ARG A 91 10.61 4.78 9.64
C ARG A 91 9.55 5.58 10.41
N CYS A 92 8.68 6.31 9.73
CA CYS A 92 7.56 7.04 10.32
C CYS A 92 6.37 6.11 10.55
N ARG A 93 5.99 5.89 11.81
CA ARG A 93 4.95 4.93 12.20
C ARG A 93 3.59 5.58 12.48
N ARG A 94 3.55 6.92 12.60
CA ARG A 94 2.32 7.71 12.73
C ARG A 94 2.42 9.01 11.96
N GLY A 95 1.27 9.54 11.58
CA GLY A 95 1.09 10.81 10.89
C GLY A 95 -0.39 11.06 10.61
N PRO A 96 -0.75 12.28 10.17
CA PRO A 96 -2.14 12.62 9.86
C PRO A 96 -2.67 11.68 8.77
N GLY A 97 -3.86 11.12 9.01
CA GLY A 97 -4.56 10.30 8.04
C GLY A 97 -5.50 11.14 7.19
N THR A 98 -5.44 10.95 5.87
CA THR A 98 -6.39 11.57 4.95
C THR A 98 -7.62 10.68 4.85
N HIS A 99 -8.79 11.26 5.11
CA HIS A 99 -10.05 10.57 4.89
C HIS A 99 -10.42 10.61 3.41
N LEU A 100 -10.60 9.44 2.82
CA LEU A 100 -10.91 9.27 1.41
C LEU A 100 -12.29 8.62 1.25
N THR A 101 -13.01 9.08 0.23
CA THR A 101 -14.18 8.38 -0.30
C THR A 101 -13.70 7.47 -1.42
N LEU A 102 -14.03 6.18 -1.34
CA LEU A 102 -13.70 5.24 -2.41
C LEU A 102 -14.67 5.40 -3.58
N ALA A 103 -14.15 5.23 -4.79
CA ALA A 103 -14.94 5.05 -6.01
C ALA A 103 -15.92 3.87 -5.89
N ASP A 104 -16.95 3.86 -6.74
CA ASP A 104 -17.96 2.80 -6.73
C ASP A 104 -17.38 1.43 -7.10
N ALA A 105 -18.06 0.35 -6.71
CA ALA A 105 -17.61 -1.02 -6.98
C ALA A 105 -17.31 -1.28 -8.46
N SER A 106 -18.09 -0.69 -9.38
CA SER A 106 -17.88 -0.83 -10.83
C SER A 106 -16.55 -0.23 -11.32
N TYR A 107 -16.01 0.76 -10.62
CA TYR A 107 -14.68 1.29 -10.93
C TYR A 107 -13.60 0.24 -10.66
N PHE A 108 -13.65 -0.41 -9.49
CA PHE A 108 -12.71 -1.45 -9.10
C PHE A 108 -12.89 -2.76 -9.91
N GLU A 109 -14.10 -3.05 -10.41
CA GLU A 109 -14.28 -4.10 -11.43
C GLU A 109 -13.50 -3.78 -12.71
N GLY A 110 -13.47 -2.52 -13.12
CA GLY A 110 -12.63 -2.03 -14.21
C GLY A 110 -11.15 -2.24 -13.93
N CYS A 111 -10.69 -1.88 -12.71
CA CYS A 111 -9.31 -2.13 -12.32
C CYS A 111 -8.96 -3.62 -12.36
N LEU A 112 -9.83 -4.53 -11.89
CA LEU A 112 -9.58 -5.98 -11.97
C LEU A 112 -9.49 -6.52 -13.41
N ALA A 113 -10.10 -5.83 -14.37
CA ALA A 113 -10.06 -6.22 -15.77
C ALA A 113 -8.75 -5.81 -16.47
N GLU A 114 -7.92 -4.97 -15.85
CA GLU A 114 -6.62 -4.57 -16.40
C GLU A 114 -5.65 -5.77 -16.43
N PRO A 115 -5.11 -6.14 -17.59
CA PRO A 115 -4.25 -7.32 -17.70
C PRO A 115 -2.88 -7.10 -17.06
N ASP A 116 -2.37 -5.88 -17.10
CA ASP A 116 -1.06 -5.51 -16.59
C ASP A 116 -1.13 -5.14 -15.10
N ALA A 117 -0.19 -5.66 -14.31
CA ALA A 117 -0.20 -5.48 -12.85
C ALA A 117 0.07 -4.02 -12.44
N LEU A 118 0.93 -3.32 -13.17
CA LEU A 118 1.22 -1.92 -12.90
C LEU A 118 0.01 -1.04 -13.26
N ALA A 119 -0.67 -1.32 -14.36
CA ALA A 119 -1.93 -0.67 -14.72
C ALA A 119 -3.01 -0.94 -13.67
N ARG A 120 -3.13 -2.19 -13.17
CA ARG A 120 -4.00 -2.54 -12.04
C ARG A 120 -3.71 -1.71 -10.79
N PHE A 121 -2.43 -1.60 -10.41
CA PHE A 121 -2.02 -0.80 -9.26
C PHE A 121 -2.30 0.69 -9.47
N THR A 122 -1.99 1.23 -10.65
CA THR A 122 -2.26 2.63 -10.99
C THR A 122 -3.76 2.94 -10.91
N CYS A 123 -4.60 2.05 -11.46
CA CYS A 123 -6.06 2.14 -11.34
C CYS A 123 -6.53 2.08 -9.89
N LEU A 124 -6.00 1.16 -9.06
CA LEU A 124 -6.30 1.12 -7.63
C LEU A 124 -6.00 2.47 -6.97
N ASN A 125 -4.84 3.05 -7.25
CA ASN A 125 -4.36 4.29 -6.61
C ASN A 125 -5.20 5.52 -7.01
N GLU A 126 -5.82 5.51 -8.18
CA GLU A 126 -6.75 6.54 -8.65
C GLU A 126 -8.18 6.37 -8.11
N GLY A 127 -8.50 5.22 -7.50
CA GLY A 127 -9.84 4.88 -7.00
C GLY A 127 -10.29 5.64 -5.75
N PHE A 128 -9.57 6.69 -5.35
CA PHE A 128 -9.84 7.45 -4.14
C PHE A 128 -10.05 8.92 -4.43
N VAL A 129 -11.12 9.49 -3.87
CA VAL A 129 -11.40 10.93 -3.92
C VAL A 129 -11.16 11.52 -2.54
N GLU A 130 -10.30 12.53 -2.47
CA GLU A 130 -10.06 13.28 -1.25
C GLU A 130 -11.38 13.88 -0.75
N THR A 131 -11.76 13.51 0.47
CA THR A 131 -12.89 14.14 1.14
C THR A 131 -12.32 15.24 2.02
N LEU A 132 -12.78 16.48 1.83
CA LEU A 132 -12.33 17.64 2.61
C LEU A 132 -12.24 17.27 4.10
N ALA A 133 -11.07 17.54 4.68
CA ALA A 133 -10.68 17.12 6.01
C ALA A 133 -11.82 17.26 7.03
N VAL A 134 -12.09 16.19 7.78
CA VAL A 134 -12.94 16.26 8.97
C VAL A 134 -12.15 17.05 10.01
N CYS A 135 -12.70 18.15 10.50
CA CYS A 135 -12.08 18.93 11.57
C CYS A 135 -11.82 18.03 12.80
N GLY A 136 -10.56 17.82 13.16
CA GLY A 136 -10.12 16.99 14.28
C GLY A 136 -8.65 17.24 14.61
N GLU A 137 -8.18 16.72 15.74
CA GLU A 137 -6.77 16.80 16.16
C GLU A 137 -5.91 15.99 15.16
N GLU A 138 -4.97 16.65 14.49
CA GLU A 138 -4.00 15.98 13.62
C GLU A 138 -3.04 15.14 14.49
N GLU A 139 -2.95 13.84 14.20
CA GLU A 139 -1.97 12.98 14.85
C GLU A 139 -0.55 13.45 14.48
N ALA A 140 0.29 13.65 15.50
CA ALA A 140 1.67 14.04 15.29
C ALA A 140 2.43 12.95 14.53
N ILE A 141 3.33 13.37 13.63
CA ILE A 141 4.23 12.44 12.93
C ILE A 141 5.22 11.85 13.94
N GLU A 142 5.23 10.53 14.10
CA GLU A 142 6.19 9.81 14.93
C GLU A 142 7.11 8.98 14.04
N CYS A 143 8.41 9.31 14.03
CA CYS A 143 9.41 8.57 13.27
C CYS A 143 10.48 7.95 14.17
N GLU A 144 10.91 6.73 13.84
CA GLU A 144 12.08 6.13 14.45
C GLU A 144 13.33 6.96 14.09
N PRO A 145 14.24 7.20 15.06
CA PRO A 145 15.47 7.93 14.80
C PRO A 145 16.34 7.16 13.81
N ASP A 146 17.00 7.89 12.91
CA ASP A 146 17.92 7.33 11.93
C ASP A 146 19.14 6.71 12.65
N PRO A 147 19.46 5.42 12.45
CA PRO A 147 20.62 4.79 13.09
C PRO A 147 21.97 5.39 12.66
N GLU A 148 22.04 6.25 11.62
CA GLU A 148 23.31 6.80 11.10
C GLU A 148 23.67 8.22 11.56
N VAL A 149 22.95 8.83 12.50
CA VAL A 149 23.44 10.07 13.15
C VAL A 149 24.42 9.70 14.26
N PHE A 150 25.68 9.46 13.90
CA PHE A 150 26.78 9.51 14.87
C PHE A 150 26.90 10.95 15.39
N PRO A 151 26.70 11.22 16.69
CA PRO A 151 27.08 12.52 17.24
C PRO A 151 28.61 12.68 17.14
N GLU A 152 29.06 13.81 16.60
CA GLU A 152 30.47 14.23 16.53
C GLU A 152 31.13 14.31 17.92
#